data_AF-A0A2W1BMR3-F1
#
_entry.id   AF-A0A2W1BMR3-F1
#
_cell.length_a   1.000
_cell.length_b   1.000
_cell.length_c   1.000
_cell.angle_alpha   90.00
_cell.angle_beta   90.00
_cell.angle_gamma   90.00
#
_symmetry.space_group_name_H-M   'P 1'
#
loop_
_entity.id
_entity.type
_entity.pdbx_description
1 polymer ?
#
loop_
_entity_poly.entity_id
_entity_poly.type
_entity_poly.pdbx_seq_one_letter_code
_entity_poly.pdbx_strand_id
1 'polypeptide(L)'
;MLDVAYFSSPWRNSRKPAFPNLKFPSCSVGDTVRVQIPDFDRGRGEFRNVLMVVIEKADDLYRLGNERSTTEEMFSRNQFSVCHDKLIDIENISPENKSL
;
A
#
# COMPACT_ATOMS: atom_id res chain seq x y z
N MET A 1 19.46 -53.69 13.73
CA MET A 1 18.59 -53.62 12.54
C MET A 1 17.32 -52.93 13.03
N LEU A 2 17.20 -51.61 12.79
CA LEU A 2 16.20 -50.75 13.43
C LEU A 2 14.89 -50.77 12.63
N ASP A 3 13.80 -51.02 13.34
CA ASP A 3 12.42 -51.01 12.86
C ASP A 3 11.90 -49.59 12.57
N VAL A 4 11.06 -49.53 11.55
CA VAL A 4 10.38 -48.37 10.99
C VAL A 4 9.11 -48.08 11.81
N ALA A 5 9.04 -46.94 12.50
CA ALA A 5 7.82 -46.12 12.72
C ALA A 5 8.06 -45.04 13.79
N TYR A 6 8.54 -43.86 13.39
CA TYR A 6 8.54 -42.69 14.27
C TYR A 6 8.32 -41.44 13.41
N PHE A 7 7.05 -41.05 13.21
CA PHE A 7 6.55 -39.76 13.69
C PHE A 7 5.08 -39.61 13.31
N SER A 8 4.25 -39.59 14.34
CA SER A 8 2.92 -38.99 14.35
C SER A 8 3.02 -37.53 13.87
N SER A 9 2.37 -37.19 12.75
CA SER A 9 2.29 -35.82 12.25
C SER A 9 1.36 -34.98 13.14
N PRO A 10 1.84 -33.90 13.79
CA PRO A 10 1.05 -33.08 14.69
C PRO A 10 0.34 -31.96 13.91
N TRP A 11 -0.57 -32.32 13.00
CA TRP A 11 -1.45 -31.32 12.35
C TRP A 11 -2.88 -31.38 12.91
N ARG A 12 -2.98 -31.56 14.23
CA ARG A 12 -4.23 -31.45 14.98
C ARG A 12 -4.11 -30.19 15.86
N ASN A 13 -4.93 -29.18 15.56
CA ASN A 13 -5.06 -27.89 16.26
C ASN A 13 -4.01 -26.79 15.99
N SER A 14 -3.71 -26.47 14.73
CA SER A 14 -3.29 -25.08 14.46
C SER A 14 -4.55 -24.23 14.37
N ARG A 15 -4.90 -23.53 15.47
CA ARG A 15 -5.77 -22.36 15.37
C ARG A 15 -5.22 -21.54 14.20
N LYS A 16 -6.01 -21.30 13.15
CA LYS A 16 -5.61 -20.27 12.18
C LYS A 16 -5.40 -19.01 13.02
N PRO A 17 -4.21 -18.37 13.02
CA PRO A 17 -4.08 -17.09 13.69
C PRO A 17 -5.17 -16.21 13.07
N ALA A 18 -6.15 -15.81 13.88
CA ALA A 18 -7.07 -14.77 13.48
C ALA A 18 -6.17 -13.56 13.27
N PHE A 19 -5.87 -13.22 12.02
CA PHE A 19 -5.29 -11.93 11.73
C PHE A 19 -6.27 -10.94 12.37
N PRO A 20 -5.85 -10.14 13.38
CA PRO A 20 -6.72 -9.09 13.86
C PRO A 20 -7.19 -8.34 12.63
N ASN A 21 -8.47 -7.97 12.56
CA ASN A 21 -8.98 -7.10 11.50
C ASN A 21 -8.08 -5.85 11.50
N LEU A 22 -7.01 -5.88 10.71
CA LEU A 22 -5.98 -4.86 10.64
C LEU A 22 -6.64 -3.71 9.92
N LYS A 23 -7.39 -2.92 10.68
CA LYS A 23 -7.90 -1.65 10.22
C LYS A 23 -6.67 -0.83 9.87
N PHE A 24 -6.51 -0.53 8.58
CA PHE A 24 -5.43 0.32 8.12
C PHE A 24 -5.52 1.66 8.87
N PRO A 25 -4.45 2.11 9.53
CA PRO A 25 -4.50 3.32 10.37
C PRO A 25 -4.84 4.53 9.50
N SER A 26 -5.69 5.44 9.96
CA SER A 26 -6.12 6.60 9.16
C SER A 26 -4.92 7.43 8.68
N CYS A 27 -5.03 7.97 7.47
CA CYS A 27 -4.02 8.86 6.87
C CYS A 27 -4.50 10.32 6.90
N SER A 28 -3.56 11.26 6.94
CA SER A 28 -3.84 12.71 6.92
C SER A 28 -3.41 13.33 5.59
N VAL A 29 -4.02 14.46 5.25
CA VAL A 29 -3.56 15.28 4.12
C VAL A 29 -2.12 15.75 4.38
N GLY A 30 -1.26 15.65 3.37
CA GLY A 30 0.17 15.95 3.45
C GLY A 30 1.07 14.78 3.82
N ASP A 31 0.51 13.61 4.15
CA ASP A 31 1.32 12.42 4.41
C ASP A 31 1.85 11.82 3.10
N THR A 32 3.12 11.42 3.09
CA THR A 32 3.69 10.66 1.98
C THR A 32 3.21 9.21 2.07
N VAL A 33 2.77 8.67 0.93
CA VAL A 33 2.26 7.31 0.79
C VAL A 33 2.97 6.56 -0.35
N ARG A 34 2.94 5.23 -0.28
CA ARG A 34 3.44 4.31 -1.30
C ARG A 34 2.26 3.55 -1.91
N VAL A 35 2.11 3.68 -3.22
CA VAL A 35 1.15 2.91 -4.03
C VAL A 35 1.92 1.77 -4.72
N GLN A 36 1.44 0.53 -4.59
CA GLN A 36 2.04 -0.63 -5.24
C GLN A 36 1.67 -0.63 -6.73
N ILE A 37 2.66 -0.82 -7.61
CA ILE A 37 2.43 -1.12 -9.02
C ILE A 37 2.28 -2.64 -9.15
N PRO A 38 1.18 -3.14 -9.75
CA PRO A 38 1.02 -4.57 -9.95
C PRO A 38 2.07 -5.12 -10.92
N ASP A 39 2.44 -6.39 -10.75
CA ASP A 39 3.54 -6.99 -11.52
C ASP A 39 3.27 -7.05 -13.04
N PHE A 40 2.00 -7.02 -13.48
CA PHE A 40 1.63 -7.00 -14.90
C PHE A 40 1.96 -5.66 -15.58
N ASP A 41 1.80 -4.55 -14.85
CA ASP A 41 2.06 -3.21 -15.37
C ASP A 41 3.55 -2.82 -15.25
N ARG A 42 4.39 -3.73 -14.73
CA ARG A 42 5.76 -3.46 -14.32
C ARG A 42 6.79 -4.03 -15.30
N GLY A 43 7.69 -3.16 -15.78
CA GLY A 43 8.87 -3.58 -16.55
C GLY A 43 9.89 -4.36 -15.70
N ARG A 44 10.75 -5.16 -16.36
CA ARG A 44 11.85 -5.84 -15.66
C ARG A 44 12.83 -4.81 -15.09
N GLY A 45 12.93 -4.75 -13.76
CA GLY A 45 13.85 -3.85 -13.05
C GLY A 45 13.22 -2.54 -12.56
N GLU A 46 11.94 -2.30 -12.83
CA GLU A 46 11.25 -1.11 -12.33
C GLU A 46 10.88 -1.22 -10.85
N PHE A 47 10.80 -0.04 -10.20
CA PHE A 47 10.40 0.08 -8.80
C PHE A 47 8.99 -0.49 -8.59
N ARG A 48 8.80 -1.21 -7.47
CA ARG A 48 7.50 -1.80 -7.12
C ARG A 48 6.48 -0.77 -6.62
N ASN A 49 6.95 0.44 -6.26
CA ASN A 49 6.14 1.43 -5.57
C ASN A 49 6.34 2.80 -6.20
N VAL A 50 5.25 3.57 -6.28
CA VAL A 50 5.27 5.01 -6.55
C VAL A 50 5.06 5.75 -5.24
N LEU A 51 5.86 6.80 -5.01
CA LEU A 51 5.64 7.73 -3.91
C LEU A 51 4.65 8.81 -4.34
N MET A 52 3.68 9.05 -3.49
CA MET A 52 2.67 10.09 -3.67
C MET A 52 2.39 10.74 -2.31
N VAL A 53 1.61 11.81 -2.31
CA VAL A 53 1.15 12.51 -1.11
C VAL A 53 -0.37 12.55 -1.14
N VAL A 54 -0.99 12.47 0.04
CA VAL A 54 -2.42 12.68 0.17
C VAL A 54 -2.74 14.17 0.02
N ILE A 55 -3.48 14.53 -1.02
CA ILE A 55 -3.88 15.92 -1.29
C ILE A 55 -5.25 16.21 -0.69
N GLU A 56 -6.15 15.23 -0.75
CA GLU A 56 -7.53 15.38 -0.31
C GLU A 56 -8.00 14.11 0.38
N LYS A 57 -8.89 14.27 1.36
CA LYS A 57 -9.54 13.16 2.05
C LYS A 57 -11.05 13.43 2.09
N ALA A 58 -11.82 12.52 1.53
CA ALA A 58 -13.28 12.52 1.56
C ALA A 58 -13.76 11.20 2.17
N ASP A 59 -14.28 11.25 3.40
CA ASP A 59 -14.67 10.09 4.20
C ASP A 59 -13.53 9.04 4.31
N ASP A 60 -13.66 7.92 3.59
CA ASP A 60 -12.71 6.80 3.54
C ASP A 60 -11.91 6.73 2.22
N LEU A 61 -12.07 7.73 1.36
CA LEU A 61 -11.39 7.87 0.08
C LEU A 61 -10.35 9.00 0.13
N TYR A 62 -9.25 8.78 -0.60
CA TYR A 62 -8.07 9.63 -0.57
C TYR A 62 -7.66 9.98 -1.99
N ARG A 63 -7.52 11.28 -2.27
CA ARG A 63 -6.92 11.73 -3.51
C ARG A 63 -5.41 11.84 -3.33
N LEU A 64 -4.67 11.22 -4.22
CA LEU A 64 -3.22 11.17 -4.18
C LEU A 64 -2.64 12.02 -5.32
N GLY A 65 -1.43 12.51 -5.13
CA GLY A 65 -0.66 13.05 -6.24
C GLY A 65 0.81 13.18 -5.93
N ASN A 66 1.57 13.57 -6.95
CA ASN A 66 3.00 13.78 -6.90
C ASN A 66 3.34 15.08 -7.64
N GLU A 67 4.63 15.41 -7.71
CA GLU A 67 5.11 16.63 -8.37
C GLU A 67 4.68 16.77 -9.85
N ARG A 68 4.39 15.64 -10.52
CA ARG A 68 4.07 15.61 -11.94
C ARG A 68 2.58 15.63 -12.23
N SER A 69 1.78 14.96 -11.39
CA SER A 69 0.35 14.81 -11.59
C SER A 69 -0.39 14.42 -10.32
N THR A 70 -1.67 14.76 -10.30
CA THR A 70 -2.65 14.29 -9.32
C THR A 70 -3.47 13.15 -9.93
N THR A 71 -3.84 12.15 -9.14
CA THR A 71 -4.72 11.07 -9.63
C THR A 71 -6.16 11.57 -9.74
N GLU A 72 -6.83 11.20 -10.84
CA GLU A 72 -8.24 11.48 -11.06
C GLU A 72 -9.14 10.63 -10.17
N GLU A 73 -8.77 9.36 -10.01
CA GLU A 73 -9.43 8.42 -9.12
C GLU A 73 -9.02 8.62 -7.66
N MET A 74 -9.95 8.34 -6.75
CA MET A 74 -9.66 8.30 -5.32
C MET A 74 -9.38 6.88 -4.86
N PHE A 75 -8.46 6.74 -3.91
CA PHE A 75 -8.02 5.48 -3.36
C PHE A 75 -8.68 5.20 -2.02
N SER A 76 -9.05 3.96 -1.77
CA SER A 76 -9.41 3.48 -0.44
C SER A 76 -8.14 3.24 0.40
N ARG A 77 -8.29 3.31 1.72
CA ARG A 77 -7.14 3.26 2.64
C ARG A 77 -6.26 2.01 2.50
N ASN A 78 -6.80 0.87 2.07
CA ASN A 78 -6.09 -0.39 1.89
C ASN A 78 -5.24 -0.48 0.60
N GLN A 79 -5.41 0.45 -0.35
CA GLN A 79 -4.70 0.42 -1.63
C GLN A 79 -3.28 1.01 -1.56
N PHE A 80 -2.94 1.66 -0.45
CA PHE A 80 -1.63 2.27 -0.25
C PHE A 80 -1.12 2.09 1.19
N SER A 81 0.17 2.33 1.36
CA SER A 81 0.83 2.32 2.68
C SER A 81 1.36 3.70 3.00
N VAL A 82 1.26 4.11 4.26
CA VAL A 82 1.78 5.41 4.72
C VAL A 82 3.28 5.29 4.98
N CYS A 83 4.04 6.27 4.53
CA CYS A 83 5.47 6.40 4.87
C CYS A 83 5.60 7.10 6.22
N HIS A 84 6.54 6.65 7.04
CA HIS A 84 6.87 7.32 8.28
C HIS A 84 7.60 8.65 8.03
N ASP A 85 8.40 8.69 6.96
CA ASP A 85 9.14 9.87 6.54
C ASP A 85 8.33 10.68 5.53
N LYS A 86 8.33 12.01 5.70
CA LYS A 86 7.81 12.96 4.72
C LYS A 86 8.87 13.18 3.65
N LEU A 87 8.74 12.46 2.53
CA LEU A 87 9.71 12.49 1.44
C LEU A 87 9.32 13.49 0.34
N ILE A 88 8.05 13.86 0.29
CA ILE A 88 7.49 14.77 -0.70
C ILE A 88 6.62 15.78 0.06
N ASP A 89 6.88 17.07 -0.20
CA ASP A 89 6.08 18.16 0.36
C ASP A 89 4.82 18.39 -0.48
N ILE A 90 3.70 18.64 0.20
CA ILE A 90 2.41 18.88 -0.45
C ILE A 90 2.42 20.14 -1.33
N GLU A 91 3.25 21.13 -0.99
CA GLU A 91 3.40 22.38 -1.73
C GLU A 91 4.04 22.18 -3.12
N ASN A 92 4.82 21.10 -3.29
CA ASN A 92 5.49 20.79 -4.56
C ASN A 92 4.60 20.02 -5.54
N ILE A 93 3.34 19.76 -5.18
CA ILE A 93 2.41 19.01 -6.02
C ILE A 93 1.71 19.95 -6.98
N SER A 94 1.85 19.68 -8.28
CA SER A 94 1.10 20.43 -9.30
C SER A 94 -0.38 20.02 -9.27
N PRO A 95 -1.31 20.99 -9.17
CA PRO A 95 -2.74 20.71 -9.21
C PRO A 95 -3.27 20.41 -10.62
N GLU A 96 -2.45 20.44 -11.67
CA GLU A 96 -2.96 20.38 -13.05
C GLU A 96 -2.83 19.01 -13.74
N ASN A 97 -4.01 18.45 -14.08
CA ASN A 97 -4.14 17.53 -15.20
C ASN A 97 -3.80 18.29 -16.49
N LYS A 98 -2.56 18.18 -16.98
CA LYS A 98 -2.26 18.55 -18.36
C LYS A 98 -2.83 17.49 -19.29
N SER A 99 -4.10 17.64 -19.64
CA SER A 99 -4.70 16.96 -20.77
C SER A 99 -3.89 17.33 -22.03
N LEU A 100 -3.27 16.34 -22.66
CA LEU A 100 -2.69 16.47 -24.00
C LEU A 100 -3.79 16.50 -25.06
#